data_AF-A0A9E5NYR4-F1
#
_entry.id   AF-A0A9E5NYR4-F1
#
_cell.length_a   1.000
_cell.length_b   1.000
_cell.length_c   1.000
_cell.angle_alpha   90.00
_cell.angle_beta   90.00
_cell.angle_gamma   90.00
#
_symmetry.space_group_name_H-M   'P 1'
#
loop_
_entity.id
_entity.type
_entity.pdbx_description
1 polymer ?
#
loop_
_entity_poly.entity_id
_entity_poly.type
_entity_poly.pdbx_seq_one_letter_code
_entity_poly.pdbx_strand_id
1 'polypeptide(L)'
;TEGFEDLKKSVSQYEPEAVEKLTGIPADELRKAAHLFGTAKNAVIAYGSGITQHLRGTDGVRALANLALVTGNVGKEQGGLFPLCSQNNCQGAFDMGSLPDYLPGYQRIEDRKVREKFEKAWGGELPLKPGLSLSEMFNAMQTGKMKGLIVVGENPIIILPDPKRIKEALKRLELLVVIDTFLTETAQKADVVFPGATYAEKDGTFTSMERRIQRVRHAIP
;
A
#
# COMPACT_ATOMS: atom_id res chain seq x y z
N THR A 1 21.90 2.30 13.53
CA THR A 1 21.21 1.10 13.03
C THR A 1 21.44 -0.03 14.01
N GLU A 2 20.60 -1.05 14.01
CA GLU A 2 20.76 -2.28 14.79
C GLU A 2 20.75 -3.50 13.85
N GLY A 3 21.25 -4.66 14.31
CA GLY A 3 21.19 -5.92 13.52
C GLY A 3 22.19 -6.02 12.35
N PHE A 4 23.24 -5.20 12.30
CA PHE A 4 24.20 -5.21 11.20
C PHE A 4 24.96 -6.54 11.07
N GLU A 5 25.41 -7.13 12.18
CA GLU A 5 26.16 -8.40 12.15
C GLU A 5 25.31 -9.55 11.61
N ASP A 6 24.02 -9.59 11.96
CA ASP A 6 23.08 -10.60 11.43
C ASP A 6 22.86 -10.42 9.93
N LEU A 7 22.69 -9.16 9.48
CA LEU A 7 22.59 -8.84 8.06
C LEU A 7 23.85 -9.27 7.31
N LYS A 8 25.04 -8.92 7.81
CA LYS A 8 26.34 -9.26 7.22
C LYS A 8 26.50 -10.77 7.06
N LYS A 9 26.17 -11.54 8.11
CA LYS A 9 26.20 -13.01 8.09
C LYS A 9 25.19 -13.60 7.11
N SER A 10 24.00 -13.00 7.00
CA SER A 10 22.99 -13.45 6.04
C SER A 10 23.44 -13.22 4.60
N VAL A 11 23.97 -12.05 4.27
CA VAL A 11 24.38 -11.71 2.90
C VAL A 11 25.69 -12.37 2.48
N SER A 12 26.57 -12.77 3.41
CA SER A 12 27.84 -13.42 3.10
C SER A 12 27.69 -14.81 2.46
N GLN A 13 26.47 -15.36 2.43
CA GLN A 13 26.16 -16.62 1.74
C GLN A 13 25.86 -16.41 0.26
N TYR A 14 25.72 -15.16 -0.20
CA TYR A 14 25.28 -14.79 -1.54
C TYR A 14 26.42 -14.17 -2.35
N GLU A 15 27.43 -15.00 -2.66
CA GLU A 15 28.51 -14.59 -3.57
C GLU A 15 27.96 -14.28 -4.98
N PRO A 16 28.46 -13.23 -5.67
CA PRO A 16 27.94 -12.82 -6.97
C PRO A 16 27.83 -13.94 -8.01
N GLU A 17 28.81 -14.85 -8.07
CA GLU A 17 28.81 -16.01 -8.97
C GLU A 17 27.69 -17.01 -8.67
N ALA A 18 27.30 -17.14 -7.40
CA ALA A 18 26.18 -17.99 -7.00
C ALA A 18 24.84 -17.32 -7.36
N VAL A 19 24.76 -15.99 -7.19
CA VAL A 19 23.56 -15.19 -7.52
C VAL A 19 23.33 -15.11 -9.03
N GLU A 20 24.38 -15.06 -9.83
CA GLU A 20 24.29 -15.06 -11.30
C GLU A 20 23.51 -16.27 -11.82
N LYS A 21 23.76 -17.47 -11.26
CA LYS A 21 23.04 -18.70 -11.64
C LYS A 21 21.54 -18.65 -11.37
N LEU A 22 21.11 -17.87 -10.38
CA LEU A 22 19.71 -17.75 -9.98
C LEU A 22 19.00 -16.60 -10.71
N THR A 23 19.70 -15.50 -10.93
CA THR A 23 19.12 -14.24 -11.42
C THR A 23 19.36 -14.01 -12.90
N GLY A 24 20.37 -14.66 -13.49
CA GLY A 24 20.87 -14.37 -14.83
C GLY A 24 21.63 -13.05 -14.95
N ILE A 25 21.88 -12.34 -13.84
CA ILE A 25 22.65 -11.09 -13.83
C ILE A 25 24.15 -11.45 -13.71
N PRO A 26 25.01 -11.03 -14.67
CA PRO A 26 26.43 -11.31 -14.60
C PRO A 26 27.07 -10.81 -13.30
N ALA A 27 27.90 -11.64 -12.66
CA ALA A 27 28.53 -11.33 -11.38
C ALA A 27 29.32 -10.01 -11.40
N ASP A 28 30.00 -9.72 -12.52
CA ASP A 28 30.76 -8.49 -12.69
C ASP A 28 29.87 -7.25 -12.77
N GLU A 29 28.72 -7.34 -13.45
CA GLU A 29 27.75 -6.23 -13.50
C GLU A 29 27.10 -5.98 -12.13
N LEU A 30 26.81 -7.05 -11.39
CA LEU A 30 26.31 -6.95 -10.01
C LEU A 30 27.33 -6.24 -9.09
N ARG A 31 28.62 -6.60 -9.18
CA ARG A 31 29.69 -5.92 -8.43
C ARG A 31 29.83 -4.45 -8.81
N LYS A 32 29.80 -4.13 -10.10
CA LYS A 32 29.86 -2.74 -10.58
C LYS A 32 28.69 -1.92 -10.03
N ALA A 33 27.47 -2.45 -10.08
CA ALA A 33 26.29 -1.78 -9.54
C ALA A 33 26.40 -1.57 -8.02
N ALA A 34 26.83 -2.59 -7.28
CA ALA A 34 27.04 -2.50 -5.83
C ALA A 34 28.12 -1.47 -5.47
N HIS A 35 29.24 -1.44 -6.19
CA HIS A 35 30.30 -0.46 -5.97
C HIS A 35 29.85 0.96 -6.30
N LEU A 36 29.17 1.15 -7.44
CA LEU A 36 28.62 2.44 -7.86
C LEU A 36 27.65 2.99 -6.80
N PHE A 37 26.71 2.17 -6.34
CA PHE A 37 25.74 2.58 -5.33
C PHE A 37 26.39 2.79 -3.95
N GLY A 38 27.28 1.89 -3.54
CA GLY A 38 27.93 1.91 -2.22
C GLY A 38 28.97 3.03 -2.04
N THR A 39 29.53 3.56 -3.12
CA THR A 39 30.50 4.66 -3.10
C THR A 39 29.89 6.02 -3.46
N ALA A 40 28.64 6.05 -3.92
CA ALA A 40 27.96 7.30 -4.23
C ALA A 40 27.84 8.19 -2.98
N LYS A 41 28.18 9.47 -3.13
CA LYS A 41 28.01 10.47 -2.05
C LYS A 41 26.56 10.53 -1.58
N ASN A 42 25.63 10.55 -2.53
CA ASN A 42 24.18 10.59 -2.33
C ASN A 42 23.54 9.59 -3.31
N ALA A 43 22.65 8.73 -2.80
CA ALA A 43 21.87 7.82 -3.63
C ALA A 43 20.43 7.71 -3.13
N VAL A 44 19.52 7.58 -4.09
CA VAL A 44 18.08 7.41 -3.86
C VAL A 44 17.66 6.05 -4.40
N ILE A 45 16.87 5.32 -3.63
CA ILE A 45 16.17 4.12 -4.08
C ILE A 45 14.71 4.49 -4.30
N ALA A 46 14.25 4.47 -5.55
CA ALA A 46 12.83 4.54 -5.90
C ALA A 46 12.37 3.16 -6.37
N TYR A 47 11.27 2.66 -5.82
CA TYR A 47 10.76 1.31 -6.13
C TYR A 47 9.23 1.31 -6.25
N GLY A 48 8.68 0.40 -7.04
CA GLY A 48 7.24 0.28 -7.26
C GLY A 48 6.74 -1.15 -7.16
N SER A 49 5.67 -1.44 -7.92
CA SER A 49 5.02 -2.76 -7.96
C SER A 49 5.94 -3.91 -8.35
N GLY A 50 7.00 -3.64 -9.11
CA GLY A 50 8.03 -4.63 -9.45
C GLY A 50 8.74 -5.25 -8.23
N ILE A 51 8.65 -4.63 -7.05
CA ILE A 51 9.09 -5.23 -5.78
C ILE A 51 7.90 -5.73 -4.96
N THR A 52 6.87 -4.89 -4.80
CA THR A 52 5.78 -5.16 -3.83
C THR A 52 4.80 -6.23 -4.29
N GLN A 53 4.60 -6.44 -5.59
CA GLN A 53 3.67 -7.44 -6.14
C GLN A 53 4.32 -8.82 -6.35
N HIS A 54 5.21 -9.21 -5.45
CA HIS A 54 5.82 -10.54 -5.41
C HIS A 54 5.54 -11.21 -4.06
N LEU A 55 5.57 -12.55 -4.03
CA LEU A 55 5.32 -13.35 -2.82
C LEU A 55 6.21 -12.92 -1.63
N ARG A 56 7.44 -12.48 -1.92
CA ARG A 56 8.43 -12.00 -0.95
C ARG A 56 8.63 -10.49 -1.01
N GLY A 57 7.61 -9.73 -1.45
CA GLY A 57 7.70 -8.28 -1.62
C GLY A 57 8.11 -7.55 -0.35
N THR A 58 7.57 -7.94 0.82
CA THR A 58 7.98 -7.39 2.11
C THR A 58 9.47 -7.58 2.39
N ASP A 59 10.00 -8.76 2.10
CA ASP A 59 11.43 -9.05 2.30
C ASP A 59 12.29 -8.27 1.30
N GLY A 60 11.82 -8.09 0.06
CA GLY A 60 12.46 -7.21 -0.92
C GLY A 60 12.53 -5.75 -0.49
N VAL A 61 11.44 -5.20 0.05
CA VAL A 61 11.43 -3.83 0.61
C VAL A 61 12.38 -3.71 1.81
N ARG A 62 12.42 -4.71 2.69
CA ARG A 62 13.39 -4.75 3.80
C ARG A 62 14.83 -4.79 3.30
N ALA A 63 15.12 -5.56 2.26
CA ALA A 63 16.45 -5.62 1.65
C ALA A 63 16.87 -4.25 1.08
N LEU A 64 15.97 -3.54 0.40
CA LEU A 64 16.22 -2.17 -0.09
C LEU A 64 16.44 -1.19 1.07
N ALA A 65 15.67 -1.28 2.14
CA ALA A 65 15.85 -0.45 3.33
C ALA A 65 17.22 -0.72 4.00
N ASN A 66 17.61 -1.99 4.13
CA ASN A 66 18.92 -2.38 4.64
C ASN A 66 20.06 -1.83 3.78
N LEU A 67 19.91 -1.87 2.45
CA LEU A 67 20.88 -1.30 1.51
C LEU A 67 21.00 0.22 1.68
N ALA A 68 19.88 0.94 1.83
CA ALA A 68 19.90 2.39 2.09
C ALA A 68 20.56 2.72 3.44
N LEU A 69 20.32 1.90 4.47
CA LEU A 69 20.88 2.08 5.80
C LEU A 69 22.39 1.82 5.84
N VAL A 70 22.86 0.72 5.24
CA VAL A 70 24.30 0.38 5.24
C VAL A 70 25.14 1.37 4.43
N THR A 71 24.54 2.00 3.43
CA THR A 71 25.19 3.04 2.59
C THR A 71 25.01 4.45 3.14
N GLY A 72 24.39 4.62 4.31
CA GLY A 72 24.20 5.95 4.92
C GLY A 72 23.36 6.89 4.07
N ASN A 73 22.40 6.35 3.32
CA ASN A 73 21.51 7.11 2.44
C ASN A 73 20.15 7.46 3.08
N VAL A 74 19.95 7.17 4.37
CA VAL A 74 18.73 7.51 5.12
C VAL A 74 18.97 8.73 6.02
N GLY A 75 18.00 9.64 6.10
CA GLY A 75 18.04 10.78 7.03
C GLY A 75 18.89 11.96 6.54
N LYS A 76 19.24 12.01 5.25
CA LYS A 76 19.97 13.13 4.62
C LYS A 76 19.26 13.64 3.38
N GLU A 77 19.55 14.86 2.98
CA GLU A 77 19.09 15.40 1.70
C GLU A 77 19.65 14.59 0.53
N GLN A 78 18.85 14.47 -0.55
CA GLN A 78 19.22 13.71 -1.76
C GLN A 78 19.53 12.23 -1.50
N GLY A 79 19.07 11.70 -0.37
CA GLY A 79 19.10 10.28 -0.03
C GLY A 79 17.72 9.80 0.39
N GLY A 80 17.49 8.51 0.25
CA GLY A 80 16.34 7.87 0.88
C GLY A 80 15.77 6.73 0.07
N LEU A 81 14.66 6.21 0.59
CA LEU A 81 13.88 5.13 0.01
C LEU A 81 12.46 5.63 -0.24
N PHE A 82 12.03 5.61 -1.50
CA PHE A 82 10.76 6.17 -1.94
C PHE A 82 9.90 5.09 -2.61
N PRO A 83 8.83 4.62 -1.94
CA PRO A 83 7.81 3.82 -2.60
C PRO A 83 7.03 4.68 -3.59
N LEU A 84 6.99 4.26 -4.84
CA LEU A 84 6.20 4.89 -5.89
C LEU A 84 4.78 4.28 -5.88
N CYS A 85 3.82 5.05 -5.37
CA CYS A 85 2.40 4.72 -5.44
C CYS A 85 1.80 5.15 -6.78
N SER A 86 0.90 4.34 -7.33
CA SER A 86 0.26 4.62 -8.61
C SER A 86 -0.88 5.64 -8.53
N GLN A 87 -1.59 5.70 -7.39
CA GLN A 87 -2.74 6.58 -7.21
C GLN A 87 -2.34 7.93 -6.61
N ASN A 88 -3.02 8.99 -7.04
CA ASN A 88 -2.78 10.39 -6.67
C ASN A 88 -2.91 10.70 -5.16
N ASN A 89 -3.69 9.91 -4.42
CA ASN A 89 -3.94 10.11 -2.99
C ASN A 89 -3.79 8.84 -2.15
N CYS A 90 -3.01 7.85 -2.63
CA CYS A 90 -2.77 6.61 -1.87
C CYS A 90 -2.19 6.92 -0.48
N GLN A 91 -1.20 7.82 -0.43
CA GLN A 91 -0.61 8.30 0.81
C GLN A 91 -1.66 8.93 1.73
N GLY A 92 -2.49 9.83 1.21
CA GLY A 92 -3.53 10.50 2.00
C GLY A 92 -4.61 9.55 2.51
N ALA A 93 -4.99 8.53 1.73
CA ALA A 93 -5.91 7.50 2.20
C ALA A 93 -5.34 6.74 3.41
N PHE A 94 -4.05 6.37 3.37
CA PHE A 94 -3.39 5.74 4.52
C PHE A 94 -3.24 6.69 5.71
N ASP A 95 -2.89 7.96 5.46
CA ASP A 95 -2.83 8.99 6.49
C ASP A 95 -4.18 9.15 7.21
N MET A 96 -5.29 8.99 6.49
CA MET A 96 -6.66 9.09 7.02
C MET A 96 -7.20 7.78 7.59
N GLY A 97 -6.38 6.73 7.72
CA GLY A 97 -6.79 5.48 8.33
C GLY A 97 -7.65 4.58 7.44
N SER A 98 -7.54 4.69 6.12
CA SER A 98 -8.12 3.71 5.18
C SER A 98 -7.33 2.38 5.18
N LEU A 99 -7.08 1.85 6.38
CA LEU A 99 -6.36 0.62 6.68
C LEU A 99 -7.11 -0.11 7.79
N PRO A 100 -7.22 -1.45 7.74
CA PRO A 100 -8.03 -2.20 8.70
C PRO A 100 -7.53 -2.11 10.15
N ASP A 101 -6.25 -1.79 10.35
CA ASP A 101 -5.56 -1.82 11.64
C ASP A 101 -5.13 -0.44 12.17
N TYR A 102 -5.39 0.64 11.44
CA TYR A 102 -4.99 2.00 11.80
C TYR A 102 -6.13 3.00 11.75
N LEU A 103 -6.15 3.87 12.76
CA LEU A 103 -6.89 5.13 12.79
C LEU A 103 -6.04 6.25 12.17
N PRO A 104 -6.64 7.42 11.83
CA PRO A 104 -5.92 8.52 11.19
C PRO A 104 -4.61 8.88 11.90
N GLY A 105 -3.56 9.13 11.11
CA GLY A 105 -2.21 9.43 11.59
C GLY A 105 -1.39 8.20 12.00
N TYR A 106 -1.65 7.04 11.38
CA TYR A 106 -0.93 5.78 11.64
C TYR A 106 -1.01 5.32 13.10
N GLN A 107 -2.16 5.48 13.74
CA GLN A 107 -2.37 5.09 15.12
C GLN A 107 -3.08 3.74 15.20
N ARG A 108 -2.43 2.73 15.78
CA ARG A 108 -2.97 1.37 15.84
C ARG A 108 -4.30 1.35 16.58
N ILE A 109 -5.31 0.69 15.99
CA ILE A 109 -6.62 0.56 16.61
C ILE A 109 -6.58 -0.26 17.91
N GLU A 110 -5.58 -1.12 18.07
CA GLU A 110 -5.39 -1.96 19.27
C GLU A 110 -4.88 -1.17 20.48
N ASP A 111 -4.31 0.02 20.29
CA ASP A 111 -3.88 0.88 21.38
C ASP A 111 -5.09 1.50 22.09
N ARG A 112 -5.26 1.15 23.36
CA ARG A 112 -6.33 1.65 24.22
C ARG A 112 -6.36 3.18 24.31
N LYS A 113 -5.23 3.84 24.48
CA LYS A 113 -5.17 5.32 24.62
C LYS A 113 -5.59 6.00 23.32
N VAL A 114 -5.22 5.40 22.19
CA VAL A 114 -5.65 5.87 20.87
C VAL A 114 -7.17 5.74 20.75
N ARG A 115 -7.75 4.58 21.06
CA ARG A 115 -9.21 4.39 21.01
C ARG A 115 -9.95 5.39 21.90
N GLU A 116 -9.57 5.50 23.18
CA GLU A 116 -10.22 6.42 24.13
C GLU A 116 -10.24 7.87 23.61
N LYS A 117 -9.16 8.31 22.95
CA LYS A 117 -9.08 9.63 22.32
C LYS A 117 -10.11 9.80 21.18
N PHE A 118 -10.21 8.82 20.29
CA PHE A 118 -11.13 8.88 19.14
C PHE A 118 -12.59 8.64 19.56
N GLU A 119 -12.85 7.72 20.49
CA GLU A 119 -14.19 7.47 21.05
C GLU A 119 -14.75 8.74 21.72
N LYS A 120 -13.91 9.45 22.48
CA LYS A 120 -14.27 10.75 23.06
C LYS A 120 -14.58 11.81 22.00
N ALA A 121 -13.83 11.83 20.90
CA ALA A 121 -14.00 12.81 19.82
C ALA A 121 -15.21 12.52 18.93
N TRP A 122 -15.53 11.24 18.70
CA TRP A 122 -16.58 10.79 17.78
C TRP A 122 -17.90 10.43 18.47
N GLY A 123 -17.90 10.28 19.79
CA GLY A 123 -19.11 9.99 20.57
C GLY A 123 -19.62 8.56 20.41
N GLY A 124 -18.74 7.59 20.20
CA GLY A 124 -19.10 6.18 20.02
C GLY A 124 -17.94 5.24 20.33
N GLU A 125 -18.24 3.98 20.58
CA GLU A 125 -17.25 2.93 20.86
C GLU A 125 -16.55 2.46 19.59
N LEU A 126 -15.26 2.13 19.70
CA LEU A 126 -14.46 1.61 18.60
C LEU A 126 -14.17 0.12 18.77
N PRO A 127 -14.05 -0.64 17.66
CA PRO A 127 -13.71 -2.05 17.74
C PRO A 127 -12.31 -2.24 18.34
N LEU A 128 -12.17 -3.30 19.13
CA LEU A 128 -10.91 -3.63 19.82
C LEU A 128 -9.90 -4.33 18.92
N LYS A 129 -10.36 -4.87 17.78
CA LYS A 129 -9.57 -5.68 16.86
C LYS A 129 -9.54 -5.02 15.48
N PRO A 130 -8.46 -5.20 14.72
CA PRO A 130 -8.41 -4.81 13.32
C PRO A 130 -9.56 -5.40 12.48
N GLY A 131 -9.92 -4.67 11.43
CA GLY A 131 -10.79 -5.16 10.38
C GLY A 131 -10.12 -6.24 9.52
N LEU A 132 -10.84 -6.71 8.50
CA LEU A 132 -10.34 -7.71 7.57
C LEU A 132 -9.43 -7.04 6.53
N SER A 133 -8.30 -7.69 6.22
CA SER A 133 -7.52 -7.40 5.01
C SER A 133 -8.30 -7.76 3.75
N LEU A 134 -7.91 -7.21 2.60
CA LEU A 134 -8.58 -7.48 1.32
C LEU A 134 -8.69 -8.99 1.02
N SER A 135 -7.63 -9.76 1.25
CA SER A 135 -7.60 -11.22 1.08
C SER A 135 -8.58 -11.93 2.02
N GLU A 136 -8.69 -11.48 3.27
CA GLU A 136 -9.64 -12.01 4.25
C GLU A 136 -11.08 -11.63 3.90
N MET A 137 -11.31 -10.42 3.38
CA MET A 137 -12.62 -10.01 2.86
C MET A 137 -13.06 -10.93 1.72
N PHE A 138 -12.18 -11.27 0.77
CA PHE A 138 -12.49 -12.22 -0.29
C PHE A 138 -12.85 -13.60 0.25
N ASN A 139 -12.07 -14.12 1.19
CA ASN A 139 -12.39 -15.39 1.82
C ASN A 139 -13.73 -15.32 2.59
N ALA A 140 -14.00 -14.22 3.28
CA ALA A 140 -15.25 -14.01 4.00
C ALA A 140 -16.47 -13.92 3.06
N MET A 141 -16.33 -13.31 1.88
CA MET A 141 -17.36 -13.32 0.84
C MET A 141 -17.59 -14.74 0.30
N GLN A 142 -16.50 -15.47 0.00
CA GLN A 142 -16.59 -16.84 -0.53
C GLN A 142 -17.24 -17.82 0.45
N THR A 143 -16.96 -17.67 1.74
CA THR A 143 -17.52 -18.50 2.82
C THR A 143 -18.88 -18.01 3.34
N GLY A 144 -19.40 -16.90 2.80
CA GLY A 144 -20.68 -16.32 3.21
C GLY A 144 -20.66 -15.68 4.60
N LYS A 145 -19.48 -15.44 5.19
CA LYS A 145 -19.31 -14.72 6.46
C LYS A 145 -19.48 -13.22 6.31
N MET A 146 -19.12 -12.66 5.15
CA MET A 146 -19.38 -11.27 4.80
C MET A 146 -20.67 -11.19 3.99
N LYS A 147 -21.59 -10.33 4.45
CA LYS A 147 -22.92 -10.17 3.84
C LYS A 147 -23.07 -8.88 3.04
N GLY A 148 -22.38 -7.83 3.46
CA GLY A 148 -22.43 -6.52 2.82
C GLY A 148 -21.05 -5.99 2.44
N LEU A 149 -20.97 -5.25 1.35
CA LEU A 149 -19.76 -4.51 0.94
C LEU A 149 -20.14 -3.14 0.37
N ILE A 150 -19.45 -2.10 0.81
CA ILE A 150 -19.50 -0.77 0.21
C ILE A 150 -18.15 -0.53 -0.48
N VAL A 151 -18.18 -0.32 -1.79
CA VAL A 151 -17.00 0.01 -2.61
C VAL A 151 -17.07 1.50 -2.95
N VAL A 152 -16.01 2.25 -2.67
CA VAL A 152 -15.96 3.70 -2.90
C VAL A 152 -14.79 4.03 -3.82
N GLY A 153 -15.08 4.48 -5.03
CA GLY A 153 -14.10 4.93 -6.01
C GLY A 153 -13.10 3.86 -6.46
N GLU A 154 -13.50 2.58 -6.41
CA GLU A 154 -12.63 1.44 -6.71
C GLU A 154 -13.33 0.43 -7.63
N ASN A 155 -12.54 -0.27 -8.43
CA ASN A 155 -13.04 -1.26 -9.39
C ASN A 155 -12.35 -2.63 -9.23
N PRO A 156 -12.65 -3.36 -8.13
CA PRO A 156 -11.99 -4.63 -7.80
C PRO A 156 -12.04 -5.68 -8.92
N ILE A 157 -13.06 -5.68 -9.78
CA ILE A 157 -13.15 -6.61 -10.91
C ILE A 157 -11.99 -6.44 -11.91
N ILE A 158 -11.50 -5.21 -12.09
CA ILE A 158 -10.45 -4.89 -13.06
C ILE A 158 -9.07 -4.88 -12.41
N ILE A 159 -8.94 -4.33 -11.21
CA ILE A 159 -7.61 -4.09 -10.59
C ILE A 159 -7.05 -5.32 -9.86
N LEU A 160 -7.90 -6.29 -9.50
CA LEU A 160 -7.49 -7.46 -8.73
C LEU A 160 -7.22 -8.67 -9.62
N PRO A 161 -6.33 -9.59 -9.19
CA PRO A 161 -6.07 -10.81 -9.93
C PRO A 161 -7.32 -11.70 -9.98
N ASP A 162 -7.46 -12.42 -11.09
CA ASP A 162 -8.57 -13.34 -11.35
C ASP A 162 -9.98 -12.70 -11.30
N PRO A 163 -10.35 -11.87 -12.29
CA PRO A 163 -11.65 -11.20 -12.37
C PRO A 163 -12.85 -12.15 -12.27
N LYS A 164 -12.69 -13.41 -12.70
CA LYS A 164 -13.76 -14.42 -12.59
C LYS A 164 -14.04 -14.73 -11.14
N ARG A 165 -13.00 -15.01 -10.36
CA ARG A 165 -13.13 -15.27 -8.91
C ARG A 165 -13.69 -14.06 -8.17
N ILE A 166 -13.27 -12.84 -8.54
CA ILE A 166 -13.81 -11.61 -7.94
C ILE A 166 -15.32 -11.49 -8.19
N LYS A 167 -15.75 -11.69 -9.45
CA LYS A 167 -17.19 -11.67 -9.81
C LYS A 167 -17.99 -12.70 -9.03
N GLU A 168 -17.50 -13.92 -8.88
CA GLU A 168 -18.19 -14.96 -8.12
C GLU A 168 -18.22 -14.69 -6.61
N ALA A 169 -17.20 -14.03 -6.05
CA ALA A 169 -17.21 -13.60 -4.66
C ALA A 169 -18.25 -12.50 -4.42
N LEU A 170 -18.32 -11.49 -5.29
CA LEU A 170 -19.27 -10.38 -5.17
C LEU A 170 -20.74 -10.86 -5.23
N LYS A 171 -21.04 -11.86 -6.06
CA LYS A 171 -22.39 -12.47 -6.15
C LYS A 171 -22.88 -13.14 -4.86
N ARG A 172 -21.99 -13.43 -3.91
CA ARG A 172 -22.34 -14.08 -2.63
C ARG A 172 -22.74 -13.08 -1.54
N LEU A 173 -22.53 -11.80 -1.78
CA LEU A 173 -23.01 -10.74 -0.90
C LEU A 173 -24.53 -10.67 -0.97
N GLU A 174 -25.15 -10.32 0.14
CA GLU A 174 -26.56 -9.96 0.23
C GLU A 174 -26.79 -8.48 -0.13
N LEU A 175 -25.75 -7.66 -0.02
CA LEU A 175 -25.78 -6.25 -0.41
C LEU A 175 -24.40 -5.77 -0.91
N LEU A 176 -24.35 -5.30 -2.15
CA LEU A 176 -23.23 -4.60 -2.74
C LEU A 176 -23.64 -3.16 -3.08
N VAL A 177 -23.03 -2.20 -2.40
CA VAL A 177 -23.17 -0.77 -2.68
C VAL A 177 -21.90 -0.27 -3.36
N VAL A 178 -22.04 0.47 -4.46
CA VAL A 178 -20.90 1.07 -5.16
C VAL A 178 -21.11 2.58 -5.27
N ILE A 179 -20.12 3.35 -4.83
CA ILE A 179 -20.05 4.80 -4.97
C ILE A 179 -18.96 5.12 -5.97
N ASP A 180 -19.32 5.57 -7.17
CA ASP A 180 -18.36 5.77 -8.27
C ASP A 180 -18.80 6.93 -9.17
N THR A 181 -17.83 7.55 -9.83
CA THR A 181 -18.03 8.58 -10.86
C THR A 181 -18.53 7.99 -12.18
N PHE A 182 -18.27 6.70 -12.42
CA PHE A 182 -18.69 6.01 -13.64
C PHE A 182 -19.38 4.69 -13.32
N LEU A 183 -20.19 4.19 -14.26
CA LEU A 183 -20.78 2.86 -14.17
C LEU A 183 -19.75 1.77 -14.54
N THR A 184 -18.77 1.57 -13.65
CA THR A 184 -17.67 0.60 -13.77
C THR A 184 -18.16 -0.85 -13.78
N GLU A 185 -17.28 -1.80 -14.13
CA GLU A 185 -17.61 -3.23 -14.13
C GLU A 185 -18.10 -3.72 -12.77
N THR A 186 -17.55 -3.16 -11.69
CA THR A 186 -17.99 -3.43 -10.31
C THR A 186 -19.34 -2.77 -10.04
N ALA A 187 -19.56 -1.51 -10.44
CA ALA A 187 -20.84 -0.83 -10.29
C ALA A 187 -21.98 -1.52 -11.05
N GLN A 188 -21.71 -2.08 -12.24
CA GLN A 188 -22.68 -2.87 -13.02
C GLN A 188 -23.13 -4.18 -12.34
N LYS A 189 -22.47 -4.58 -11.24
CA LYS A 189 -22.82 -5.75 -10.43
C LYS A 189 -23.41 -5.38 -9.07
N ALA A 190 -23.50 -4.10 -8.75
CA ALA A 190 -24.00 -3.62 -7.47
C ALA A 190 -25.52 -3.72 -7.37
N ASP A 191 -26.02 -3.90 -6.15
CA ASP A 191 -27.44 -3.77 -5.84
C ASP A 191 -27.86 -2.30 -5.79
N VAL A 192 -26.95 -1.43 -5.32
CA VAL A 192 -27.15 0.02 -5.24
C VAL A 192 -25.93 0.74 -5.78
N VAL A 193 -26.15 1.71 -6.67
CA VAL A 193 -25.10 2.61 -7.18
C VAL A 193 -25.42 4.04 -6.75
N PHE A 194 -24.48 4.68 -6.05
CA PHE A 194 -24.53 6.12 -5.77
C PHE A 194 -23.53 6.87 -6.66
N PRO A 195 -23.95 7.96 -7.34
CA PRO A 195 -23.03 8.76 -8.13
C PRO A 195 -22.04 9.49 -7.21
N GLY A 196 -20.75 9.33 -7.48
CA GLY A 196 -19.68 10.09 -6.84
C GLY A 196 -19.29 11.32 -7.65
N ALA A 197 -18.80 12.36 -6.97
CA ALA A 197 -18.28 13.55 -7.63
C ALA A 197 -16.85 13.34 -8.19
N THR A 198 -16.55 13.96 -9.33
CA THR A 198 -15.21 13.96 -9.93
C THR A 198 -14.25 14.87 -9.16
N TYR A 199 -12.95 14.84 -9.48
CA TYR A 199 -11.97 15.71 -8.83
C TYR A 199 -12.23 17.20 -9.10
N ALA A 200 -12.86 17.53 -10.23
CA ALA A 200 -13.17 18.90 -10.64
C ALA A 200 -14.41 19.47 -9.93
N GLU A 201 -15.29 18.60 -9.46
CA GLU A 201 -16.51 18.92 -8.68
C GLU A 201 -16.24 18.93 -7.17
N LYS A 202 -15.01 18.59 -6.76
CA LYS A 202 -14.65 18.43 -5.35
C LYS A 202 -13.82 19.59 -4.85
N ASP A 203 -13.96 19.81 -3.56
CA ASP A 203 -13.12 20.69 -2.79
C ASP A 203 -12.44 19.85 -1.68
N GLY A 204 -11.11 19.84 -1.64
CA GLY A 204 -10.39 19.09 -0.63
C GLY A 204 -8.88 19.12 -0.80
N THR A 205 -8.23 18.02 -0.43
CA THR A 205 -6.78 17.86 -0.50
C THR A 205 -6.36 16.47 -0.95
N PHE A 206 -5.22 16.38 -1.63
CA PHE A 206 -4.51 15.13 -1.87
C PHE A 206 -3.12 15.18 -1.24
N THR A 207 -2.66 14.07 -0.68
CA THR A 207 -1.28 13.91 -0.22
C THR A 207 -0.48 13.15 -1.28
N SER A 208 0.57 13.78 -1.80
CA SER A 208 1.47 13.16 -2.80
C SER A 208 2.41 12.13 -2.18
N MET A 209 3.15 11.40 -3.02
CA MET A 209 4.15 10.40 -2.58
C MET A 209 5.29 10.99 -1.75
N GLU A 210 5.65 12.26 -1.99
CA GLU A 210 6.62 12.99 -1.15
C GLU A 210 5.98 13.58 0.12
N ARG A 211 4.76 13.14 0.45
CA ARG A 211 3.96 13.56 1.61
C ARG A 211 3.53 15.02 1.59
N ARG A 212 3.53 15.67 0.42
CA ARG A 212 3.04 17.03 0.26
C ARG A 212 1.51 17.04 0.19
N ILE A 213 0.89 17.79 1.08
CA ILE A 213 -0.54 18.06 1.04
C ILE A 213 -0.80 19.15 0.00
N GLN A 214 -1.60 18.83 -1.01
CA GLN A 214 -1.95 19.70 -2.12
C GLN A 214 -3.44 19.98 -2.11
N ARG A 215 -3.80 21.24 -2.34
CA ARG A 215 -5.18 21.72 -2.37
C ARG A 215 -5.84 21.40 -3.71
N VAL A 216 -6.97 20.70 -3.68
CA VAL A 216 -7.88 20.51 -4.81
C VAL A 216 -9.00 21.53 -4.71
N ARG A 217 -9.30 22.27 -5.78
CA ARG A 217 -10.36 23.29 -5.79
C ARG A 217 -11.49 22.87 -6.71
N HIS A 218 -12.70 23.19 -6.26
CA HIS A 218 -13.90 23.09 -7.06
C HIS A 218 -13.79 23.97 -8.32
N ALA A 219 -14.00 23.37 -9.49
CA ALA A 219 -13.85 24.01 -10.80
C ALA A 219 -15.14 23.98 -11.63
N ILE A 220 -15.97 22.94 -11.46
CA ILE A 220 -17.27 22.78 -12.16
C ILE A 220 -18.36 22.38 -11.15
N PRO A 221 -19.64 22.71 -11.39
CA PRO A 221 -20.76 22.39 -10.51
C PRO A 221 -20.97 20.90 -10.26
#